data_AF-A0AA42RIE9-F1
#
_entry.id   AF-A0AA42RIE9-F1
#
_cell.length_a   1.000
_cell.length_b   1.000
_cell.length_c   1.000
_cell.angle_alpha   90.00
_cell.angle_beta   90.00
_cell.angle_gamma   90.00
#
_symmetry.space_group_name_H-M   'P 1'
#
loop_
_entity.id
_entity.type
_entity.pdbx_description
1 polymer ?
#
loop_
_entity_poly.entity_id
_entity_poly.type
_entity_poly.pdbx_seq_one_letter_code
_entity_poly.pdbx_strand_id
1 'polypeptide(L)'
;VELSYERSNISELARELGIKASLLYKWRKDYQEYGSNSFPGKGNLKLTPEQERIVELERKLKDAELERDILKKAISIFSKNGR
;
A
#
# COMPACT_ATOMS: atom_id res chain seq x y z
N VAL A 1 -17.17 4.73 -3.12
CA VAL A 1 -17.22 3.68 -4.17
C VAL A 1 -18.30 2.66 -3.87
N GLU A 2 -18.36 2.15 -2.65
CA GLU A 2 -19.37 1.18 -2.18
C GLU A 2 -20.81 1.58 -2.50
N LEU A 3 -21.21 2.81 -2.16
CA LEU A 3 -22.53 3.36 -2.50
C LEU A 3 -22.89 3.24 -3.99
N SER A 4 -21.89 3.30 -4.87
CA SER A 4 -22.15 3.11 -6.29
C SER A 4 -22.63 1.70 -6.58
N TYR A 5 -22.11 0.65 -5.93
CA TYR A 5 -22.50 -0.74 -6.17
C TYR A 5 -23.93 -1.06 -5.69
N GLU A 6 -24.43 -0.31 -4.70
CA GLU A 6 -25.79 -0.46 -4.17
C GLU A 6 -26.87 0.23 -5.04
N ARG A 7 -26.46 1.14 -5.93
CA ARG A 7 -27.37 1.88 -6.80
C ARG A 7 -27.48 1.22 -8.17
N SER A 8 -28.71 1.13 -8.67
CA SER A 8 -29.02 0.62 -10.01
C SER A 8 -28.61 1.57 -11.14
N ASN A 9 -28.65 2.89 -10.90
CA ASN A 9 -28.33 3.91 -11.90
C ASN A 9 -27.14 4.79 -11.47
N ILE A 10 -25.97 4.55 -12.08
CA ILE A 10 -24.72 5.28 -11.78
C ILE A 10 -24.79 6.73 -12.26
N SER A 11 -25.49 7.00 -13.36
CA SER A 11 -25.62 8.36 -13.92
C SER A 11 -26.47 9.26 -13.03
N GLU A 12 -27.54 8.71 -12.46
CA GLU A 12 -28.37 9.41 -11.48
C GLU A 12 -27.58 9.69 -10.20
N LEU A 13 -26.90 8.68 -9.65
CA LEU A 13 -26.03 8.85 -8.48
C LEU A 13 -24.95 9.92 -8.73
N ALA A 14 -24.33 9.94 -9.91
CA ALA A 14 -23.34 10.94 -10.25
C ALA A 14 -23.92 12.36 -10.25
N ARG A 15 -25.14 12.52 -10.77
CA ARG A 15 -25.88 13.80 -10.76
C ARG A 15 -26.22 14.25 -9.34
N GLU A 16 -26.70 13.35 -8.48
CA GLU A 16 -26.97 13.63 -7.06
C GLU A 16 -25.70 14.09 -6.33
N LEU A 17 -24.57 13.43 -6.61
CA LEU A 17 -23.27 13.75 -6.01
C LEU A 17 -22.58 14.96 -6.66
N GLY A 18 -23.15 15.54 -7.72
CA GLY A 18 -22.56 16.68 -8.42
C GLY A 18 -21.23 16.36 -9.13
N ILE A 19 -20.99 15.09 -9.48
CA ILE A 19 -19.77 14.62 -10.16
C ILE A 19 -20.08 14.03 -11.54
N LYS A 20 -19.06 13.87 -12.37
CA LYS A 20 -19.22 13.16 -13.64
C LYS A 20 -19.31 11.66 -13.40
N ALA A 21 -20.24 10.97 -14.07
CA ALA A 21 -20.40 9.52 -13.96
C ALA A 21 -19.11 8.74 -14.30
N SER A 22 -18.28 9.28 -15.22
CA SER A 22 -16.97 8.72 -15.55
C SER A 22 -16.02 8.58 -14.36
N LEU A 23 -16.12 9.45 -13.34
CA LEU A 23 -15.34 9.30 -12.11
C LEU A 23 -15.79 8.09 -11.30
N LEU A 24 -17.09 7.83 -11.20
CA LEU A 24 -17.59 6.65 -10.47
C LEU A 24 -17.11 5.35 -11.12
N TYR A 25 -17.15 5.26 -12.45
CA TYR A 25 -16.61 4.09 -13.17
C TYR A 25 -15.11 3.93 -12.95
N LYS A 26 -14.35 5.02 -13.06
CA LYS A 26 -12.91 5.00 -12.78
C LYS A 26 -12.62 4.53 -11.36
N TRP A 27 -13.32 5.08 -10.38
CA TRP A 27 -13.13 4.71 -8.98
C TRP A 27 -13.54 3.27 -8.67
N ARG A 28 -14.57 2.72 -9.33
CA ARG A 28 -14.88 1.28 -9.22
C ARG A 28 -13.76 0.42 -9.78
N LYS A 29 -13.23 0.78 -10.95
CA LYS A 29 -12.10 0.05 -11.55
C LYS A 29 -10.88 0.12 -10.64
N ASP A 30 -10.53 1.31 -10.17
CA ASP A 30 -9.41 1.50 -9.25
C ASP A 30 -9.64 0.70 -7.95
N TYR A 31 -10.85 0.67 -7.41
CA TYR A 31 -11.21 -0.11 -6.21
C TYR A 31 -11.10 -1.61 -6.42
N GLN A 32 -11.46 -2.11 -7.60
CA GLN A 32 -11.31 -3.52 -7.94
C GLN A 32 -9.83 -3.95 -8.00
N GLU A 33 -8.96 -3.07 -8.48
CA GLU A 33 -7.53 -3.37 -8.68
C GLU A 33 -6.70 -3.13 -7.41
N TYR A 34 -6.97 -2.05 -6.68
CA TYR A 34 -6.15 -1.60 -5.55
C TYR A 34 -6.87 -1.71 -4.19
N GLY A 35 -8.16 -2.08 -4.15
CA GLY A 35 -8.92 -2.21 -2.90
C GLY A 35 -8.99 -0.90 -2.12
N SER A 36 -8.67 -0.96 -0.82
CA SER A 36 -8.58 0.23 0.03
C SER A 36 -7.51 1.23 -0.44
N ASN A 37 -6.49 0.77 -1.17
CA ASN A 37 -5.35 1.58 -1.60
C ASN A 37 -5.63 2.40 -2.86
N SER A 38 -6.86 2.37 -3.38
CA SER A 38 -7.27 3.17 -4.55
C SER A 38 -7.30 4.68 -4.29
N PHE A 39 -7.30 5.09 -3.02
CA PHE A 39 -7.38 6.49 -2.57
C PHE A 39 -6.21 6.87 -1.64
N PRO A 40 -4.95 6.77 -2.08
CA PRO A 40 -3.81 6.93 -1.19
C PRO A 40 -3.49 8.40 -0.85
N GLY A 41 -4.20 9.37 -1.45
CA GLY A 41 -3.93 10.80 -1.30
C GLY A 41 -2.85 11.31 -2.26
N LYS A 42 -2.49 12.60 -2.13
CA LYS A 42 -1.51 13.24 -3.03
C LYS A 42 -0.09 12.81 -2.67
N GLY A 43 0.69 12.43 -3.68
CA GLY A 43 2.11 12.05 -3.52
C GLY A 43 2.34 10.59 -3.11
N ASN A 44 1.28 9.84 -2.82
CA ASN A 44 1.38 8.42 -2.46
C ASN A 44 1.09 7.53 -3.67
N LEU A 45 1.81 6.41 -3.74
CA LEU A 45 1.62 5.41 -4.80
C LEU A 45 0.32 4.62 -4.56
N LYS A 46 -0.38 4.31 -5.65
CA LYS A 46 -1.44 3.28 -5.63
C LYS A 46 -0.76 1.93 -5.74
N LEU A 47 -0.76 1.18 -4.66
CA LEU A 47 -0.17 -0.16 -4.61
C LEU A 47 -1.28 -1.19 -4.58
N THR A 48 -1.13 -2.26 -5.35
CA THR A 48 -1.96 -3.44 -5.18
C THR A 48 -1.71 -4.04 -3.79
N PRO A 49 -2.63 -4.84 -3.25
CA PRO A 49 -2.41 -5.52 -1.97
C PRO A 49 -1.11 -6.36 -1.95
N GLU A 50 -0.76 -6.95 -3.09
CA GLU A 50 0.48 -7.70 -3.25
C GLU A 50 1.72 -6.80 -3.22
N GLN A 51 1.70 -5.66 -3.92
CA GLN A 51 2.79 -4.70 -3.90
C GLN A 51 3.01 -4.10 -2.51
N GLU A 52 1.94 -3.77 -1.79
CA GLU A 52 2.03 -3.31 -0.40
C GLU A 52 2.70 -4.36 0.49
N ARG A 53 2.33 -5.63 0.32
CA ARG A 53 2.96 -6.73 1.05
C ARG A 53 4.43 -6.90 0.72
N ILE A 54 4.82 -6.74 -0.54
CA ILE A 54 6.23 -6.78 -0.97
C ILE A 54 7.02 -5.68 -0.26
N VAL A 55 6.55 -4.43 -0.31
CA VAL A 55 7.21 -3.29 0.35
C VAL A 55 7.37 -3.52 1.85
N GLU A 56 6.33 -4.06 2.51
CA GLU A 56 6.39 -4.39 3.93
C GLU A 56 7.44 -5.47 4.24
N LEU A 57 7.50 -6.52 3.41
CA LEU A 57 8.44 -7.63 3.58
C LEU A 57 9.88 -7.20 3.30
N GLU A 58 10.13 -6.40 2.27
CA GLU A 58 11.45 -5.85 1.96
C GLU A 58 11.97 -4.98 3.11
N ARG A 59 11.09 -4.17 3.71
CA ARG A 59 11.45 -3.37 4.89
C ARG A 59 11.85 -4.27 6.06
N LYS A 60 11.04 -5.28 6.39
CA LYS A 60 11.33 -6.22 7.48
C LYS A 60 12.62 -7.00 7.24
N LEU A 61 12.85 -7.42 6.01
CA LEU A 61 14.07 -8.13 5.63
C LEU A 61 15.29 -7.23 5.84
N LYS A 62 15.24 -5.99 5.37
CA LYS A 62 16.32 -5.01 5.54
C LYS A 62 16.62 -4.72 7.02
N ASP A 63 15.58 -4.56 7.84
CA ASP A 63 15.73 -4.32 9.28
C ASP A 63 16.41 -5.53 9.95
N ALA A 64 15.97 -6.75 9.63
CA ALA A 64 16.57 -7.98 10.16
C ALA A 64 18.02 -8.20 9.68
N GLU A 65 18.33 -7.87 8.43
CA GLU A 65 19.69 -7.92 7.90
C GLU A 65 20.62 -6.93 8.61
N LEU A 66 20.13 -5.71 8.86
CA LEU A 66 20.87 -4.69 9.59
C LEU A 66 21.16 -5.14 11.03
N GLU A 67 20.16 -5.66 11.75
CA GLU A 67 20.32 -6.19 13.11
C GLU A 67 21.36 -7.31 13.15
N ARG A 68 21.24 -8.29 12.23
CA ARG A 68 22.19 -9.40 12.10
C ARG A 68 23.62 -8.88 11.87
N ASP A 69 23.78 -7.90 11.00
CA ASP A 69 25.09 -7.37 10.65
C ASP A 69 25.71 -6.56 11.80
N ILE A 70 24.90 -5.83 12.57
CA ILE A 70 25.33 -5.18 13.82
C ILE A 70 25.82 -6.23 14.81
N LEU A 71 25.05 -7.30 15.04
CA LEU A 71 25.43 -8.37 15.97
C LEU A 71 26.71 -9.07 15.54
N LYS A 72 26.87 -9.38 14.24
CA LYS A 72 28.11 -9.95 13.69
C LYS A 72 29.32 -9.03 13.93
N LYS A 73 29.16 -7.72 13.70
CA LYS A 73 30.22 -6.73 13.96
C LYS A 73 30.58 -6.69 15.45
N ALA A 74 29.59 -6.69 16.34
CA ALA A 74 29.82 -6.70 17.79
C ALA A 74 30.61 -7.94 18.22
N ILE A 75 30.18 -9.14 17.82
CA ILE A 75 30.88 -10.40 18.12
C ILE A 75 32.33 -10.34 17.64
N SER A 76 32.57 -9.87 16.42
CA SER A 76 33.93 -9.75 15.87
C SER A 76 34.85 -8.85 16.72
N ILE A 77 34.32 -7.76 17.28
CA ILE A 77 35.06 -6.85 18.15
C ILE A 77 35.37 -7.55 19.49
N PHE A 78 34.37 -8.15 20.13
CA PHE A 78 34.56 -8.82 21.42
C PHE A 78 35.50 -10.03 21.32
N SER A 79 35.44 -10.82 20.24
CA SER A 79 36.35 -11.96 20.04
C SER A 79 37.80 -11.57 19.75
N LYS A 80 38.06 -10.36 19.22
CA LYS A 80 39.43 -9.88 18.95
C LYS A 80 40.11 -9.29 20.19
N ASN A 81 39.33 -8.71 21.11
CA ASN A 81 39.85 -8.07 22.33
C ASN A 81 39.95 -9.03 23.53
N GLY A 82 39.48 -10.27 23.40
CA GLY A 82 39.54 -11.31 24.44
C GLY A 82 40.75 -12.25 24.35
N ARG A 83 41.78 -11.90 23.57
CA ARG A 83 43.09 -12.56 23.61
C ARG A 83 44.14 -11.65 24.22
#